data_AF-A0A8T4LJ61-F1
#
_entry.id   AF-A0A8T4LJ61-F1
#
_cell.length_a   1.000
_cell.length_b   1.000
_cell.length_c   1.000
_cell.angle_alpha   90.00
_cell.angle_beta   90.00
_cell.angle_gamma   90.00
#
_symmetry.space_group_name_H-M   'P 1'
#
loop_
_entity.id
_entity.type
_entity.pdbx_description
1 polymer ?
#
loop_
_entity_poly.entity_id
_entity_poly.type
_entity_poly.pdbx_seq_one_letter_code
_entity_poly.pdbx_strand_id
1 'polypeptide(L)'
;LQDSTTKALQYGVSSGLFAYNAAEALGASETGLAQSSVGSWIGGHAPIFGIGVGIIVFALTYKEVSYERVDFSCNPWEAPIGGDDCEKCNDGLNPCSEYRCKSLGQACGIVNKGTEDEKCVWLNPRDVNSPIIRAWDDALKVESTNKLSCEYTNLAQRPPGGGTEIECKGTRNNCLPAFTPFEFGVQTNKPAQCKIDFKLTEGYEEMAYYFGESNLFDYNHTQRLNIPNKRAIEALATSQNDSLDDQTGIFIENNNQYDLYIRCTSANGYYNPDPFVVSFCVDDGPDATPPQIVETSIRNNQPVQFEVDEVPIIVYTNEPATCKWSRTDQQYDKMENDMQCAKTIAGMDANLLYPCKGTLSGLEDRKDNVYYFRCEDQPWAKEDERIKMTQSYVLTLKGTQPLNIKEDSIKPELNEVVSGATSTVPVTLALETENGYEKGKAECYYSSDNKNFVPMLETNSYKHTQRQDLTQGSYTYYFKCVDLGGNAATEQTNFEVFVDTFAPMVVRVLNDANRLKIITDEDSRCYYSTNQNTKCNYEIGNNSIAQLMPHEIQDDKKEHFAAWNVKDTYYVKCKDENDKQPAPTQCSIIVKPEDLTEEE
;
A
#
# COMPACT_ATOMS: atom_id res chain seq x y z
N LEU A 1 -35.21 2.87 -21.86
CA LEU A 1 -34.51 3.67 -22.91
C LEU A 1 -33.29 4.28 -22.25
N GLN A 2 -32.09 4.05 -22.78
CA GLN A 2 -30.85 4.60 -22.21
C GLN A 2 -30.91 6.14 -22.17
N ASP A 3 -30.23 6.77 -21.22
CA ASP A 3 -30.26 8.23 -21.02
C ASP A 3 -29.74 8.99 -22.27
N SER A 4 -28.80 8.39 -23.01
CA SER A 4 -28.27 8.87 -24.29
C SER A 4 -29.32 8.84 -25.41
N THR A 5 -30.10 7.75 -25.51
CA THR A 5 -31.21 7.62 -26.46
C THR A 5 -32.30 8.65 -26.17
N THR A 6 -32.55 8.92 -24.88
CA THR A 6 -33.58 9.85 -24.42
C THR A 6 -33.22 11.30 -24.78
N LYS A 7 -31.95 11.71 -24.60
CA LYS A 7 -31.46 13.05 -24.97
C LYS A 7 -31.39 13.26 -26.49
N ALA A 8 -30.87 12.29 -27.24
CA ALA A 8 -30.84 12.37 -28.71
C ALA A 8 -32.25 12.44 -29.30
N LEU A 9 -33.20 11.67 -28.74
CA LEU A 9 -34.61 11.73 -29.13
C LEU A 9 -35.24 13.09 -28.79
N GLN A 10 -34.96 13.65 -27.62
CA GLN A 10 -35.41 15.00 -27.25
C GLN A 10 -34.85 16.09 -28.20
N TYR A 11 -33.57 16.02 -28.58
CA TYR A 11 -32.97 16.94 -29.54
C TYR A 11 -33.53 16.76 -30.96
N GLY A 12 -33.74 15.52 -31.40
CA GLY A 12 -34.38 15.22 -32.68
C GLY A 12 -35.81 15.74 -32.74
N VAL A 13 -36.62 15.48 -31.71
CA VAL A 13 -38.01 15.94 -31.65
C VAL A 13 -38.09 17.47 -31.58
N SER A 14 -37.31 18.12 -30.72
CA SER A 14 -37.32 19.59 -30.59
C SER A 14 -36.84 20.29 -31.86
N SER A 15 -35.77 19.81 -32.49
CA SER A 15 -35.25 20.37 -33.74
C SER A 15 -36.20 20.14 -34.91
N GLY A 16 -36.85 18.97 -34.96
CA GLY A 16 -37.85 18.66 -35.97
C GLY A 16 -39.12 19.51 -35.85
N LEU A 17 -39.61 19.75 -34.63
CA LEU A 17 -40.73 20.67 -34.36
C LEU A 17 -40.38 22.12 -34.71
N PHE A 18 -39.16 22.56 -34.38
CA PHE A 18 -38.69 23.90 -34.76
C PHE A 18 -38.59 24.06 -36.28
N ALA A 19 -38.01 23.08 -36.97
CA ALA A 19 -37.89 23.07 -38.43
C ALA A 19 -39.26 22.99 -39.13
N TYR A 20 -40.22 22.25 -38.57
CA TYR A 20 -41.61 22.24 -39.00
C TYR A 20 -42.24 23.65 -38.93
N ASN A 21 -42.18 24.29 -37.76
CA ASN A 21 -42.77 25.61 -37.56
C ASN A 21 -42.11 26.68 -38.45
N ALA A 22 -40.79 26.59 -38.64
CA ALA A 22 -40.06 27.47 -39.54
C ALA A 22 -40.45 27.24 -41.01
N ALA A 23 -40.64 26.00 -41.44
CA ALA A 23 -41.09 25.65 -42.79
C ALA A 23 -42.53 26.11 -43.05
N GLU A 24 -43.44 25.95 -42.08
CA GLU A 24 -44.82 26.44 -42.17
C GLU A 24 -44.87 27.97 -42.30
N ALA A 25 -44.09 28.69 -41.49
CA ALA A 25 -43.97 30.14 -41.57
C ALA A 25 -43.35 30.61 -42.90
N LEU A 26 -42.38 29.87 -43.45
CA LEU A 26 -41.81 30.11 -44.77
C LEU A 26 -42.86 29.95 -45.88
N GLY A 27 -43.70 28.90 -45.80
CA GLY A 27 -44.78 28.66 -46.75
C GLY A 27 -45.87 29.73 -46.77
N ALA A 28 -46.07 30.44 -45.65
CA ALA A 28 -47.03 31.54 -45.53
C ALA A 28 -46.43 32.93 -45.81
N SER A 29 -45.13 33.04 -46.07
CA SER A 29 -44.45 34.33 -46.29
C SER A 29 -44.41 34.75 -47.76
N GLU A 30 -44.57 36.04 -48.06
CA GLU A 30 -44.43 36.59 -49.43
C GLU A 30 -42.98 36.98 -49.78
N THR A 31 -42.00 36.46 -49.04
CA THR A 31 -40.58 36.78 -49.25
C THR A 31 -40.05 36.11 -50.53
N GLY A 32 -39.04 36.70 -51.17
CA GLY A 32 -38.43 36.13 -52.38
C GLY A 32 -37.83 34.72 -52.18
N LEU A 33 -37.51 34.36 -50.93
CA LEU A 33 -37.06 33.01 -50.56
C LEU A 33 -38.20 31.99 -50.56
N ALA A 34 -39.40 32.38 -50.11
CA ALA A 34 -40.58 31.51 -50.11
C ALA A 34 -41.14 31.25 -51.51
N GLN A 35 -41.01 32.21 -52.42
CA GLN A 35 -41.41 32.07 -53.84
C GLN A 35 -40.39 31.28 -54.69
N SER A 36 -39.21 30.95 -54.13
CA SER A 36 -38.27 30.06 -54.80
C SER A 36 -38.83 28.64 -54.87
N SER A 37 -38.40 27.85 -55.87
CA SER A 37 -38.81 26.44 -56.01
C SER A 37 -38.50 25.60 -54.77
N VAL A 38 -37.42 25.94 -54.06
CA VAL A 38 -37.00 25.27 -52.81
C VAL A 38 -37.87 25.72 -51.64
N GLY A 39 -38.13 27.02 -51.49
CA GLY A 39 -38.97 27.57 -50.42
C GLY A 39 -40.43 27.12 -50.50
N SER A 40 -40.99 27.08 -51.71
CA SER A 40 -42.35 26.59 -51.97
C SER A 40 -42.48 25.10 -51.65
N TRP A 41 -41.46 24.29 -51.99
CA TRP A 41 -41.45 22.86 -51.65
C TRP A 41 -41.34 22.61 -50.14
N ILE A 42 -40.43 23.31 -49.45
CA ILE A 42 -40.26 23.22 -47.99
C ILE A 42 -41.54 23.64 -47.26
N GLY A 43 -42.16 24.75 -47.67
CA GLY A 43 -43.40 25.24 -47.07
C GLY A 43 -44.62 24.33 -47.35
N GLY A 44 -44.72 23.78 -48.55
CA GLY A 44 -45.80 22.84 -48.91
C GLY A 44 -45.67 21.46 -48.27
N HIS A 45 -44.49 21.09 -47.76
CA HIS A 45 -44.20 19.79 -47.14
C HIS A 45 -43.56 19.92 -45.76
N ALA A 46 -43.94 20.97 -45.00
CA ALA A 46 -43.40 21.26 -43.67
C ALA A 46 -43.35 20.04 -42.72
N PRO A 47 -44.36 19.13 -42.68
CA PRO A 47 -44.28 17.91 -41.86
C PRO A 47 -43.10 17.00 -42.23
N ILE A 48 -42.87 16.80 -43.53
CA ILE A 48 -41.80 15.93 -44.05
C ILE A 48 -40.44 16.58 -43.77
N PHE A 49 -40.34 17.90 -43.96
CA PHE A 49 -39.13 18.66 -43.68
C PHE A 49 -38.76 18.60 -42.19
N GLY A 50 -39.73 18.82 -41.30
CA GLY A 50 -39.53 18.72 -39.85
C GLY A 50 -39.09 17.31 -39.41
N ILE A 51 -39.74 16.26 -39.93
CA ILE A 51 -39.34 14.87 -39.66
C ILE A 51 -37.92 14.60 -40.16
N GLY A 52 -37.56 15.06 -41.36
CA GLY A 52 -36.23 14.88 -41.94
C GLY A 52 -35.13 15.54 -41.10
N VAL A 53 -35.35 16.79 -40.66
CA VAL A 53 -34.40 17.48 -39.78
C VAL A 53 -34.29 16.78 -38.43
N GLY A 54 -35.40 16.33 -37.86
CA GLY A 54 -35.40 15.60 -36.59
C GLY A 54 -34.62 14.28 -36.65
N ILE A 55 -34.76 13.52 -37.75
CA ILE A 55 -33.99 12.28 -37.97
C ILE A 55 -32.49 12.58 -38.12
N ILE A 56 -32.11 13.63 -38.84
CA ILE A 56 -30.70 14.01 -39.01
C ILE A 56 -30.08 14.42 -37.68
N VAL A 57 -30.77 15.25 -36.89
CA VAL A 57 -30.29 15.67 -35.57
C VAL A 57 -30.20 14.48 -34.61
N PHE A 58 -31.18 13.58 -34.64
CA PHE A 58 -31.12 12.33 -33.88
C PHE A 58 -29.88 11.50 -34.26
N ALA A 59 -29.64 11.29 -35.56
CA ALA A 59 -28.48 10.53 -36.04
C ALA A 59 -27.13 11.18 -35.68
N LEU A 60 -27.04 12.51 -35.72
CA LEU A 60 -25.81 13.25 -35.36
C LEU A 60 -25.55 13.32 -33.85
N THR A 61 -26.60 13.21 -33.02
CA THR A 61 -26.49 13.34 -31.56
C THR A 61 -26.54 11.99 -30.83
N TYR A 62 -26.96 10.92 -31.52
CA TYR A 62 -26.90 9.57 -31.00
C TYR A 62 -25.45 9.13 -30.82
N LYS A 63 -25.10 8.77 -29.58
CA LYS A 63 -23.81 8.19 -29.23
C LYS A 63 -24.06 6.85 -28.54
N GLU A 64 -23.47 5.79 -29.08
CA GLU A 64 -23.30 4.54 -28.35
C GLU A 64 -22.21 4.78 -27.30
N VAL A 65 -22.56 4.53 -26.04
CA VAL A 65 -21.61 4.59 -24.93
C VAL A 65 -21.48 3.17 -24.41
N SER A 66 -20.33 2.55 -24.61
CA SER A 66 -19.96 1.29 -23.96
C SER A 66 -19.28 1.62 -22.64
N TYR A 67 -19.73 0.99 -21.56
CA TYR A 67 -19.05 1.04 -20.27
C TYR A 67 -18.15 -0.19 -20.19
N GLU A 68 -16.84 0.03 -20.16
CA GLU A 68 -15.88 -1.02 -19.88
C GLU A 68 -15.54 -0.97 -18.40
N ARG A 69 -15.75 -2.07 -17.68
CA ARG A 69 -15.35 -2.16 -16.29
C ARG A 69 -13.85 -2.45 -16.26
N VAL A 70 -13.10 -1.56 -15.62
CA VAL A 70 -11.68 -1.78 -15.32
C VAL A 70 -11.58 -1.99 -13.82
N ASP A 71 -11.42 -3.24 -13.40
CA ASP A 71 -11.14 -3.61 -12.03
C ASP A 71 -9.63 -3.58 -11.79
N PHE A 72 -9.20 -2.89 -10.73
CA PHE A 72 -7.80 -2.82 -10.33
C PHE A 72 -7.61 -3.66 -9.07
N SER A 73 -6.86 -4.75 -9.16
CA SER A 73 -6.40 -5.54 -8.01
C SER A 73 -4.96 -5.18 -7.67
N CYS A 74 -4.71 -4.71 -6.44
CA CYS A 74 -3.35 -4.47 -5.94
C CYS A 74 -2.72 -5.79 -5.46
N ASN A 75 -2.29 -6.62 -6.39
CA ASN A 75 -1.56 -7.85 -6.07
C ASN A 75 -0.06 -7.55 -5.86
N PRO A 76 0.66 -8.38 -5.07
CA PRO A 76 2.12 -8.35 -5.01
C PRO A 76 2.74 -8.32 -6.41
N TRP A 77 3.80 -7.52 -6.59
CA TRP A 77 4.57 -7.49 -7.82
C TRP A 77 5.14 -8.89 -8.13
N GLU A 78 5.08 -9.29 -9.40
CA GLU A 78 5.59 -10.59 -9.87
C GLU A 78 6.86 -10.43 -10.70
N ALA A 79 7.85 -11.26 -10.39
CA ALA A 79 9.03 -11.44 -11.25
C ALA A 79 8.66 -12.22 -12.52
N PRO A 80 9.51 -12.18 -13.57
CA PRO A 80 9.35 -13.04 -14.73
C PRO A 80 9.26 -14.52 -14.34
N ILE A 81 8.43 -15.28 -15.04
CA ILE A 81 8.33 -16.73 -14.84
C ILE A 81 9.70 -17.38 -15.14
N GLY A 82 10.07 -18.41 -14.35
CA GLY A 82 11.32 -19.15 -14.53
C GLY A 82 12.51 -18.54 -13.78
N GLY A 83 13.72 -18.88 -14.22
CA GLY A 83 14.96 -18.53 -13.53
C GLY A 83 16.17 -18.35 -14.44
N ASP A 84 15.95 -18.03 -15.73
CA ASP A 84 17.02 -17.87 -16.72
C ASP A 84 18.06 -16.82 -16.29
N ASP A 85 17.61 -15.80 -15.54
CA ASP A 85 18.40 -14.63 -15.19
C ASP A 85 18.93 -14.64 -13.74
N CYS A 86 18.70 -15.69 -12.94
CA CYS A 86 19.09 -15.70 -11.52
C CYS A 86 20.60 -15.43 -11.32
N GLU A 87 21.44 -16.00 -12.18
CA GLU A 87 22.89 -15.86 -12.11
C GLU A 87 23.39 -14.44 -12.43
N LYS A 88 22.57 -13.60 -13.08
CA LYS A 88 22.92 -12.18 -13.31
C LYS A 88 23.07 -11.41 -11.99
N CYS A 89 22.47 -11.91 -10.91
CA CYS A 89 22.62 -11.32 -9.58
C CYS A 89 24.05 -11.48 -9.03
N ASN A 90 24.78 -12.51 -9.46
CA ASN A 90 26.09 -12.89 -8.95
C ASN A 90 27.23 -12.13 -9.65
N ASP A 91 26.99 -10.87 -10.03
CA ASP A 91 27.90 -10.04 -10.83
C ASP A 91 29.10 -9.48 -10.06
N GLY A 92 29.11 -9.59 -8.74
CA GLY A 92 30.16 -9.06 -7.86
C GLY A 92 30.22 -7.54 -7.78
N LEU A 93 29.30 -6.82 -8.47
CA LEU A 93 29.22 -5.36 -8.45
C LEU A 93 28.32 -4.88 -7.32
N ASN A 94 27.25 -5.61 -7.03
CA ASN A 94 26.35 -5.33 -5.90
C ASN A 94 26.05 -6.62 -5.12
N PRO A 95 25.87 -6.56 -3.79
CA PRO A 95 25.42 -7.69 -3.00
C PRO A 95 24.11 -8.27 -3.58
N CYS A 96 24.09 -9.58 -3.83
CA CYS A 96 22.90 -10.24 -4.30
C CYS A 96 21.92 -10.51 -3.15
N SER A 97 21.14 -9.48 -2.77
CA SER A 97 20.12 -9.62 -1.73
C SER A 97 19.00 -10.58 -2.14
N GLU A 98 18.26 -11.10 -1.16
CA GLU A 98 17.10 -11.96 -1.43
C GLU A 98 16.08 -11.29 -2.35
N TYR A 99 15.86 -9.98 -2.16
CA TYR A 99 14.99 -9.19 -3.03
C TYR A 99 15.51 -9.13 -4.47
N ARG A 100 16.79 -8.78 -4.67
CA ARG A 100 17.41 -8.69 -6.01
C ARG A 100 17.41 -10.04 -6.72
N CYS A 101 17.66 -11.12 -5.99
CA CYS A 101 17.61 -12.48 -6.54
C CYS A 101 16.20 -12.83 -6.99
N LYS A 102 15.20 -12.65 -6.11
CA LYS A 102 13.80 -12.97 -6.40
C LYS A 102 13.17 -12.07 -7.47
N SER A 103 13.70 -10.86 -7.68
CA SER A 103 13.23 -9.99 -8.77
C SER A 103 13.65 -10.42 -10.17
N LEU A 104 14.63 -11.33 -10.29
CA LEU A 104 15.12 -11.79 -11.59
C LEU A 104 14.29 -12.94 -12.17
N GLY A 105 13.56 -13.66 -11.33
CA GLY A 105 12.67 -14.73 -11.77
C GLY A 105 11.98 -15.45 -10.62
N GLN A 106 10.77 -15.96 -10.87
CA GLN A 106 9.96 -16.66 -9.87
C GLN A 106 10.61 -17.94 -9.34
N ALA A 107 11.49 -18.58 -10.14
CA ALA A 107 12.25 -19.77 -9.73
C ALA A 107 13.65 -19.45 -9.17
N CYS A 108 13.98 -18.17 -8.98
CA CYS A 108 15.25 -17.75 -8.39
C CYS A 108 15.25 -17.90 -6.87
N GLY A 109 16.36 -18.40 -6.32
CA GLY A 109 16.54 -18.48 -4.87
C GLY A 109 18.01 -18.44 -4.46
N ILE A 110 18.23 -18.08 -3.19
CA ILE A 110 19.57 -18.02 -2.60
C ILE A 110 19.98 -19.38 -2.03
N VAL A 111 21.17 -19.84 -2.39
CA VAL A 111 21.86 -20.95 -1.74
C VAL A 111 22.90 -20.44 -0.75
N ASN A 112 23.22 -21.25 0.27
CA ASN A 112 24.15 -20.92 1.36
C ASN A 112 23.77 -19.67 2.16
N LYS A 113 22.47 -19.44 2.36
CA LYS A 113 21.94 -18.31 3.14
C LYS A 113 22.61 -18.23 4.53
N GLY A 114 23.07 -17.04 4.90
CA GLY A 114 23.79 -16.74 6.13
C GLY A 114 25.30 -16.92 6.07
N THR A 115 25.89 -17.15 4.89
CA THR A 115 27.34 -17.32 4.71
C THR A 115 27.93 -16.24 3.80
N GLU A 116 29.26 -16.14 3.75
CA GLU A 116 29.96 -15.22 2.82
C GLU A 116 29.80 -15.65 1.34
N ASP A 117 29.34 -16.88 1.08
CA ASP A 117 29.20 -17.49 -0.25
C ASP A 117 27.72 -17.64 -0.68
N GLU A 118 26.87 -16.67 -0.32
CA GLU A 118 25.51 -16.59 -0.83
C GLU A 118 25.49 -16.40 -2.36
N LYS A 119 24.75 -17.26 -3.07
CA LYS A 119 24.56 -17.16 -4.51
C LYS A 119 23.10 -17.28 -4.89
N CYS A 120 22.66 -16.45 -5.83
CA CYS A 120 21.35 -16.60 -6.45
C CYS A 120 21.43 -17.60 -7.60
N VAL A 121 20.61 -18.63 -7.56
CA VAL A 121 20.59 -19.69 -8.56
C VAL A 121 19.16 -19.99 -8.98
N TRP A 122 19.00 -20.58 -10.16
CA TRP A 122 17.73 -21.16 -10.57
C TRP A 122 17.47 -22.44 -9.78
N LEU A 123 16.44 -22.44 -8.94
CA LEU A 123 16.02 -23.61 -8.20
C LEU A 123 15.25 -24.58 -9.11
N ASN A 124 15.67 -25.85 -9.12
CA ASN A 124 15.02 -26.93 -9.87
C ASN A 124 14.76 -26.64 -11.37
N PRO A 125 15.77 -26.24 -12.17
CA PRO A 125 15.60 -25.85 -13.58
C PRO A 125 15.10 -26.97 -14.50
N ARG A 126 15.13 -28.22 -14.03
CA ARG A 126 14.67 -29.40 -14.77
C ARG A 126 13.26 -29.86 -14.39
N ASP A 127 12.59 -29.16 -13.48
CA ASP A 127 11.20 -29.48 -13.15
C ASP A 127 10.28 -28.97 -14.27
N VAL A 128 9.86 -29.92 -15.11
CA VAL A 128 8.97 -29.73 -16.25
C VAL A 128 7.54 -30.19 -16.00
N ASN A 129 7.24 -30.60 -14.77
CA ASN A 129 5.93 -31.14 -14.44
C ASN A 129 4.98 -30.02 -14.03
N SER A 130 3.70 -30.12 -14.36
CA SER A 130 2.70 -29.24 -13.76
C SER A 130 2.40 -29.65 -12.31
N PRO A 131 1.91 -28.75 -11.44
CA PRO A 131 1.42 -29.13 -10.12
C PRO A 131 0.34 -30.21 -10.17
N ILE A 132 0.38 -31.17 -9.24
CA ILE A 132 -0.70 -32.16 -8.99
C ILE A 132 -1.72 -31.49 -8.09
N ILE A 133 -3.01 -31.52 -8.45
CA ILE A 133 -4.08 -30.90 -7.66
C ILE A 133 -4.96 -31.98 -7.03
N ARG A 134 -5.33 -31.77 -5.77
CA ARG A 134 -6.35 -32.56 -5.04
C ARG A 134 -7.22 -31.66 -4.16
N ALA A 135 -8.41 -32.11 -3.82
CA ALA A 135 -9.28 -31.41 -2.85
C ALA A 135 -8.60 -31.29 -1.47
N TRP A 136 -8.88 -30.19 -0.77
CA TRP A 136 -8.39 -29.95 0.59
C TRP A 136 -9.55 -30.00 1.60
N ASP A 137 -9.77 -31.16 2.20
CA ASP A 137 -10.89 -31.40 3.12
C ASP A 137 -10.97 -30.38 4.28
N ASP A 138 -9.84 -30.02 4.89
CA ASP A 138 -9.82 -29.09 6.05
C ASP A 138 -10.18 -27.65 5.68
N ALA A 139 -10.09 -27.28 4.39
CA ALA A 139 -10.51 -25.96 3.93
C ALA A 139 -12.01 -25.86 3.70
N LEU A 140 -12.74 -26.98 3.58
CA LEU A 140 -14.17 -26.95 3.35
C LEU A 140 -14.89 -26.50 4.62
N LYS A 141 -15.35 -25.25 4.64
CA LYS A 141 -16.10 -24.67 5.75
C LYS A 141 -17.36 -24.04 5.21
N VAL A 142 -18.48 -24.33 5.85
CA VAL A 142 -19.77 -23.77 5.44
C VAL A 142 -20.35 -23.01 6.63
N GLU A 143 -20.51 -21.70 6.46
CA GLU A 143 -21.03 -20.83 7.51
C GLU A 143 -22.56 -20.89 7.43
N SER A 144 -23.18 -21.70 8.29
CA SER A 144 -24.64 -21.85 8.34
C SER A 144 -25.17 -21.84 9.76
N THR A 145 -26.29 -21.16 9.95
CA THR A 145 -27.09 -21.13 11.19
C THR A 145 -27.60 -22.51 11.62
N ASN A 146 -27.68 -23.49 10.70
CA ASN A 146 -28.34 -24.78 10.91
C ASN A 146 -27.39 -25.98 11.07
N LYS A 147 -26.10 -25.77 11.38
CA LYS A 147 -25.07 -26.84 11.44
C LYS A 147 -25.02 -27.67 10.14
N LEU A 148 -25.01 -26.96 9.02
CA LEU A 148 -24.82 -27.56 7.71
C LEU A 148 -23.43 -28.23 7.64
N SER A 149 -23.38 -29.44 7.09
CA SER A 149 -22.14 -30.18 6.85
C SER A 149 -22.06 -30.52 5.38
N CYS A 150 -21.00 -30.08 4.72
CA CYS A 150 -20.70 -30.44 3.34
C CYS A 150 -19.38 -31.21 3.30
N GLU A 151 -19.22 -32.08 2.32
CA GLU A 151 -18.04 -32.91 2.13
C GLU A 151 -17.66 -32.94 0.65
N TYR A 152 -16.36 -33.12 0.39
CA TYR A 152 -15.91 -33.47 -0.95
C TYR A 152 -16.26 -34.92 -1.25
N THR A 153 -16.98 -35.13 -2.34
CA THR A 153 -17.20 -36.42 -2.98
C THR A 153 -16.34 -36.49 -4.24
N ASN A 154 -16.10 -37.72 -4.73
CA ASN A 154 -15.26 -37.97 -5.89
C ASN A 154 -13.85 -37.35 -5.78
N LEU A 155 -12.99 -37.86 -4.89
CA LEU A 155 -11.65 -37.32 -4.61
C LEU A 155 -10.60 -37.67 -5.69
N ALA A 156 -10.92 -37.50 -6.96
CA ALA A 156 -10.00 -37.78 -8.06
C ALA A 156 -8.88 -36.72 -8.07
N GLN A 157 -7.62 -37.17 -8.17
CA GLN A 157 -6.47 -36.27 -8.27
C GLN A 157 -6.12 -36.02 -9.74
N ARG A 158 -5.54 -34.85 -10.02
CA ARG A 158 -5.04 -34.50 -11.35
C ARG A 158 -3.51 -34.57 -11.38
N PRO A 159 -2.87 -35.19 -12.40
CA PRO A 159 -3.40 -35.89 -13.60
C PRO A 159 -3.84 -37.36 -13.34
N PRO A 160 -4.58 -38.06 -14.25
CA PRO A 160 -4.81 -37.76 -15.68
C PRO A 160 -6.07 -36.93 -16.01
N GLY A 161 -6.90 -36.65 -15.02
CA GLY A 161 -8.16 -35.94 -15.18
C GLY A 161 -8.95 -36.19 -13.91
N GLY A 162 -9.08 -35.17 -13.09
CA GLY A 162 -9.63 -35.28 -11.76
C GLY A 162 -10.38 -34.00 -11.44
N GLY A 163 -11.45 -34.17 -10.69
CA GLY A 163 -12.22 -33.12 -10.10
C GLY A 163 -12.80 -33.66 -8.82
N THR A 164 -13.54 -32.82 -8.12
CA THR A 164 -14.27 -33.19 -6.92
C THR A 164 -15.63 -32.52 -6.96
N GLU A 165 -16.57 -33.11 -6.24
CA GLU A 165 -17.90 -32.54 -6.09
C GLU A 165 -18.11 -32.18 -4.61
N ILE A 166 -18.78 -31.07 -4.32
CA ILE A 166 -19.14 -30.69 -2.96
C ILE A 166 -20.62 -31.03 -2.76
N GLU A 167 -20.88 -31.97 -1.85
CA GLU A 167 -22.24 -32.35 -1.46
C GLU A 167 -22.54 -31.92 -0.03
N CYS A 168 -23.70 -31.29 0.17
CA CYS A 168 -24.16 -30.79 1.45
C CYS A 168 -25.24 -31.72 2.03
N LYS A 169 -24.83 -32.78 2.72
CA LYS A 169 -25.78 -33.79 3.23
C LYS A 169 -26.79 -33.20 4.20
N GLY A 170 -28.05 -33.59 4.03
CA GLY A 170 -29.16 -33.16 4.90
C GLY A 170 -29.86 -31.88 4.46
N THR A 171 -29.45 -31.28 3.34
CA THR A 171 -30.22 -30.23 2.65
C THR A 171 -31.11 -30.83 1.56
N ARG A 172 -31.91 -29.97 0.92
CA ARG A 172 -32.71 -30.37 -0.24
C ARG A 172 -31.77 -30.75 -1.39
N ASN A 173 -31.94 -31.96 -1.91
CA ASN A 173 -31.15 -32.54 -3.01
C ASN A 173 -29.63 -32.59 -2.75
N ASN A 174 -29.18 -32.55 -1.49
CA ASN A 174 -27.77 -32.42 -1.10
C ASN A 174 -27.06 -31.17 -1.67
N CYS A 175 -27.80 -30.14 -2.05
CA CYS A 175 -27.26 -28.89 -2.59
C CYS A 175 -26.93 -27.88 -1.50
N LEU A 176 -25.98 -27.00 -1.78
CA LEU A 176 -25.69 -25.85 -0.94
C LEU A 176 -26.91 -24.91 -0.94
N PRO A 177 -27.43 -24.44 0.21
CA PRO A 177 -28.49 -23.45 0.20
C PRO A 177 -28.02 -22.14 -0.48
N ALA A 178 -28.96 -21.44 -1.12
CA ALA A 178 -28.68 -20.16 -1.76
C ALA A 178 -27.99 -19.18 -0.78
N PHE A 179 -27.08 -18.35 -1.30
CA PHE A 179 -26.42 -17.29 -0.53
C PHE A 179 -25.71 -17.76 0.75
N THR A 180 -25.42 -19.06 0.88
CA THR A 180 -24.63 -19.58 1.99
C THR A 180 -23.15 -19.40 1.72
N PRO A 181 -22.43 -18.59 2.52
CA PRO A 181 -20.99 -18.46 2.38
C PRO A 181 -20.31 -19.80 2.64
N PHE A 182 -19.43 -20.20 1.72
CA PHE A 182 -18.60 -21.37 1.90
C PHE A 182 -17.16 -21.11 1.46
N GLU A 183 -16.25 -21.67 2.23
CA GLU A 183 -14.83 -21.78 1.91
C GLU A 183 -14.58 -23.18 1.40
N PHE A 184 -13.82 -23.30 0.32
CA PHE A 184 -13.32 -24.56 -0.21
C PHE A 184 -11.86 -24.37 -0.63
N GLY A 185 -11.16 -25.44 -0.97
CA GLY A 185 -9.75 -25.35 -1.26
C GLY A 185 -9.16 -26.58 -1.93
N VAL A 186 -7.98 -26.37 -2.49
CA VAL A 186 -7.18 -27.41 -3.14
C VAL A 186 -5.77 -27.43 -2.58
N GLN A 187 -5.15 -28.59 -2.60
CA GLN A 187 -3.73 -28.74 -2.30
C GLN A 187 -2.95 -29.13 -3.54
N THR A 188 -1.73 -28.59 -3.61
CA THR A 188 -0.75 -28.93 -4.63
C THR A 188 0.41 -29.72 -4.02
N ASN A 189 1.07 -30.55 -4.82
CA ASN A 189 2.23 -31.33 -4.37
C ASN A 189 3.53 -30.52 -4.30
N LYS A 190 3.51 -29.26 -4.78
CA LYS A 190 4.62 -28.32 -4.81
C LYS A 190 4.07 -26.89 -4.82
N PRO A 191 4.84 -25.87 -4.39
CA PRO A 191 4.39 -24.50 -4.41
C PRO A 191 3.93 -24.12 -5.81
N ALA A 192 2.70 -23.64 -5.92
CA ALA A 192 2.07 -23.33 -7.19
C ALA A 192 1.27 -22.04 -7.07
N GLN A 193 1.10 -21.35 -8.18
CA GLN A 193 0.19 -20.21 -8.29
C GLN A 193 -1.06 -20.71 -9.02
N CYS A 194 -2.22 -20.60 -8.40
CA CYS A 194 -3.47 -21.14 -8.93
C CYS A 194 -4.43 -20.04 -9.37
N LYS A 195 -5.14 -20.29 -10.46
CA LYS A 195 -6.26 -19.48 -10.95
C LYS A 195 -7.54 -20.30 -10.98
N ILE A 196 -8.66 -19.62 -10.89
CA ILE A 196 -10.01 -20.18 -10.92
C ILE A 196 -10.89 -19.41 -11.91
N ASP A 197 -11.80 -20.11 -12.57
CA ASP A 197 -12.75 -19.50 -13.48
C ASP A 197 -14.07 -20.29 -13.52
N PHE A 198 -15.17 -19.58 -13.79
CA PHE A 198 -16.49 -20.17 -14.04
C PHE A 198 -16.62 -20.65 -15.50
N LYS A 199 -15.74 -20.16 -16.38
CA LYS A 199 -15.66 -20.57 -17.77
C LYS A 199 -14.46 -21.48 -18.01
N LEU A 200 -14.68 -22.53 -18.80
CA LEU A 200 -13.57 -23.32 -19.31
C LEU A 200 -12.73 -22.48 -20.29
N THR A 201 -11.52 -22.12 -19.89
CA THR A 201 -10.54 -21.37 -20.72
C THR A 201 -9.59 -22.30 -21.47
N GLU A 202 -8.86 -21.77 -22.46
CA GLU A 202 -7.84 -22.53 -23.22
C GLU A 202 -6.59 -22.84 -22.37
N GLY A 203 -6.11 -21.86 -21.61
CA GLY A 203 -4.87 -21.91 -20.82
C GLY A 203 -5.03 -21.32 -19.43
N TYR A 204 -3.91 -21.32 -18.69
CA TYR A 204 -3.81 -20.66 -17.37
C TYR A 204 -3.84 -19.13 -17.50
N GLU A 205 -3.25 -18.57 -18.54
CA GLU A 205 -3.11 -17.12 -18.70
C GLU A 205 -4.47 -16.44 -18.92
N GLU A 206 -5.37 -17.10 -19.62
CA GLU A 206 -6.70 -16.61 -19.99
C GLU A 206 -7.71 -16.69 -18.85
N MET A 207 -7.39 -17.36 -17.74
CA MET A 207 -8.26 -17.42 -16.56
C MET A 207 -8.30 -16.06 -15.86
N ALA A 208 -9.51 -15.63 -15.54
CA ALA A 208 -9.77 -14.27 -15.05
C ALA A 208 -9.31 -14.05 -13.60
N TYR A 209 -9.40 -15.06 -12.73
CA TYR A 209 -9.27 -14.86 -11.29
C TYR A 209 -8.13 -15.70 -10.68
N TYR A 210 -7.33 -15.10 -9.81
CA TYR A 210 -6.44 -15.86 -8.92
C TYR A 210 -7.26 -16.59 -7.86
N PHE A 211 -6.87 -17.83 -7.55
CA PHE A 211 -7.55 -18.64 -6.54
C PHE A 211 -7.30 -18.03 -5.15
N GLY A 212 -8.35 -17.49 -4.54
CA GLY A 212 -8.28 -16.80 -3.25
C GLY A 212 -7.66 -15.40 -3.31
N GLU A 213 -7.74 -14.71 -4.46
CA GLU A 213 -7.16 -13.37 -4.70
C GLU A 213 -5.65 -13.28 -4.43
N SER A 214 -4.97 -14.42 -4.36
CA SER A 214 -3.55 -14.51 -4.07
C SER A 214 -2.80 -15.00 -5.29
N ASN A 215 -1.85 -14.19 -5.73
CA ASN A 215 -0.89 -14.58 -6.75
C ASN A 215 0.39 -15.19 -6.13
N LEU A 216 0.34 -15.63 -4.87
CA LEU A 216 1.47 -16.27 -4.22
C LEU A 216 1.61 -17.75 -4.63
N PHE A 217 2.84 -18.25 -4.54
CA PHE A 217 3.15 -19.66 -4.73
C PHE A 217 3.00 -20.42 -3.41
N ASP A 218 1.89 -21.15 -3.27
CA ASP A 218 1.54 -21.86 -2.04
C ASP A 218 1.28 -23.35 -2.31
N TYR A 219 1.25 -24.14 -1.22
CA TYR A 219 0.81 -25.55 -1.28
C TYR A 219 -0.70 -25.69 -1.11
N ASN A 220 -1.31 -24.73 -0.44
CA ASN A 220 -2.68 -24.79 0.05
C ASN A 220 -3.38 -23.53 -0.45
N HIS A 221 -4.45 -23.72 -1.23
CA HIS A 221 -5.21 -22.62 -1.80
C HIS A 221 -6.64 -22.71 -1.29
N THR A 222 -7.17 -21.59 -0.80
CA THR A 222 -8.57 -21.47 -0.33
C THR A 222 -9.30 -20.41 -1.13
N GLN A 223 -10.55 -20.68 -1.46
CA GLN A 223 -11.45 -19.74 -2.09
C GLN A 223 -12.72 -19.68 -1.24
N ARG A 224 -13.15 -18.46 -0.93
CA ARG A 224 -14.48 -18.21 -0.36
C ARG A 224 -15.40 -17.77 -1.49
N LEU A 225 -16.60 -18.32 -1.53
CA LEU A 225 -17.63 -17.90 -2.48
C LEU A 225 -18.94 -17.70 -1.73
N ASN A 226 -19.76 -16.83 -2.30
CA ASN A 226 -21.18 -16.88 -2.05
C ASN A 226 -21.96 -16.90 -3.36
N ILE A 227 -22.68 -18.00 -3.61
CA ILE A 227 -23.32 -18.23 -4.89
C ILE A 227 -24.84 -18.04 -4.79
N PRO A 228 -25.42 -17.12 -5.58
CA PRO A 228 -26.87 -16.96 -5.65
C PRO A 228 -27.55 -18.22 -6.22
N ASN A 229 -28.81 -18.45 -5.86
CA ASN A 229 -29.60 -19.44 -6.57
C ASN A 229 -30.02 -18.96 -7.96
N LYS A 230 -30.48 -19.90 -8.77
CA LYS A 230 -30.98 -19.63 -10.13
C LYS A 230 -32.05 -18.53 -10.17
N ARG A 231 -33.00 -18.54 -9.23
CA ARG A 231 -34.07 -17.53 -9.16
C ARG A 231 -33.53 -16.12 -8.94
N ALA A 232 -32.54 -15.96 -8.07
CA ALA A 232 -31.86 -14.70 -7.88
C ALA A 232 -31.12 -14.29 -9.15
N ILE A 233 -30.36 -15.20 -9.79
CA ILE A 233 -29.67 -14.90 -11.06
C ILE A 233 -30.65 -14.47 -12.16
N GLU A 234 -31.78 -15.16 -12.32
CA GLU A 234 -32.84 -14.82 -13.28
C GLU A 234 -33.51 -13.47 -12.97
N ALA A 235 -33.78 -13.18 -11.69
CA ALA A 235 -34.31 -11.89 -11.26
C ALA A 235 -33.30 -10.74 -11.53
N LEU A 236 -32.01 -11.02 -11.41
CA LEU A 236 -30.94 -10.06 -11.68
C LEU A 236 -30.77 -9.81 -13.18
N ALA A 237 -30.89 -10.84 -14.01
CA ALA A 237 -30.84 -10.72 -15.47
C ALA A 237 -32.03 -9.98 -16.08
N THR A 238 -33.25 -10.25 -15.58
CA THR A 238 -34.46 -9.56 -16.04
C THR A 238 -34.47 -8.07 -15.67
N SER A 239 -33.75 -7.67 -14.62
CA SER A 239 -33.62 -6.26 -14.22
C SER A 239 -32.74 -5.41 -15.15
N GLN A 240 -31.89 -6.03 -15.97
CA GLN A 240 -30.87 -5.33 -16.78
C GLN A 240 -31.14 -5.35 -18.30
N ASN A 241 -32.12 -6.14 -18.78
CA ASN A 241 -32.35 -6.32 -20.22
C ASN A 241 -31.06 -6.77 -20.95
N ASP A 242 -30.23 -7.54 -20.23
CA ASP A 242 -28.86 -7.91 -20.58
C ASP A 242 -28.80 -9.43 -20.76
N SER A 243 -28.12 -9.88 -21.82
CA SER A 243 -28.00 -11.31 -22.10
C SER A 243 -27.05 -11.95 -21.08
N LEU A 244 -27.60 -12.86 -20.27
CA LEU A 244 -26.92 -13.64 -19.23
C LEU A 244 -25.60 -14.31 -19.66
N ASP A 245 -25.39 -14.52 -20.95
CA ASP A 245 -24.37 -15.45 -21.44
C ASP A 245 -22.98 -14.82 -21.69
N ASP A 246 -22.88 -13.51 -21.96
CA ASP A 246 -21.63 -12.94 -22.49
C ASP A 246 -20.82 -12.09 -21.50
N GLN A 247 -21.41 -11.60 -20.39
CA GLN A 247 -20.73 -10.63 -19.49
C GLN A 247 -20.47 -11.12 -18.06
N THR A 248 -21.26 -12.04 -17.52
CA THR A 248 -21.12 -12.47 -16.10
C THR A 248 -20.28 -13.72 -15.92
N GLY A 249 -20.10 -14.53 -16.98
CA GLY A 249 -19.34 -15.79 -16.93
C GLY A 249 -19.94 -16.90 -16.06
N ILE A 250 -21.05 -16.64 -15.35
CA ILE A 250 -21.75 -17.62 -14.51
C ILE A 250 -22.72 -18.41 -15.39
N PHE A 251 -22.27 -19.54 -15.92
CA PHE A 251 -23.11 -20.47 -16.66
C PHE A 251 -23.77 -21.45 -15.68
N ILE A 252 -25.09 -21.35 -15.50
CA ILE A 252 -25.85 -22.40 -14.81
C ILE A 252 -26.17 -23.48 -15.84
N GLU A 253 -25.42 -24.57 -15.83
CA GLU A 253 -25.82 -25.73 -16.62
C GLU A 253 -27.08 -26.37 -16.03
N ASN A 254 -27.85 -27.04 -16.90
CA ASN A 254 -29.13 -27.67 -16.56
C ASN A 254 -29.07 -28.34 -15.17
N ASN A 255 -29.95 -27.90 -14.25
CA ASN A 255 -30.19 -28.45 -12.90
C ASN A 255 -29.46 -27.78 -11.70
N ASN A 256 -29.16 -26.47 -11.77
CA ASN A 256 -28.56 -25.66 -10.68
C ASN A 256 -27.13 -26.09 -10.28
N GLN A 257 -26.38 -26.65 -11.23
CA GLN A 257 -25.01 -27.12 -11.03
C GLN A 257 -24.01 -26.06 -11.51
N TYR A 258 -22.96 -25.89 -10.73
CA TYR A 258 -21.85 -24.97 -10.97
C TYR A 258 -20.56 -25.76 -11.09
N ASP A 259 -19.78 -25.46 -12.12
CA ASP A 259 -18.45 -26.00 -12.33
C ASP A 259 -17.43 -24.88 -12.26
N LEU A 260 -16.45 -25.04 -11.36
CA LEU A 260 -15.30 -24.16 -11.25
C LEU A 260 -14.07 -24.86 -11.79
N TYR A 261 -13.42 -24.22 -12.75
CA TYR A 261 -12.22 -24.72 -13.40
C TYR A 261 -11.00 -24.14 -12.71
N ILE A 262 -10.08 -24.99 -12.26
CA ILE A 262 -8.86 -24.60 -11.56
C ILE A 262 -7.65 -25.05 -12.36
N ARG A 263 -6.70 -24.14 -12.57
CA ARG A 263 -5.37 -24.48 -13.10
C ARG A 263 -4.31 -23.83 -12.23
N CYS A 264 -3.22 -24.53 -12.02
CA CYS A 264 -2.08 -24.06 -11.27
C CYS A 264 -0.83 -24.13 -12.14
N THR A 265 0.04 -23.14 -11.97
CA THR A 265 1.37 -23.08 -12.60
C THR A 265 2.46 -23.21 -11.56
N SER A 266 3.60 -23.77 -11.96
CA SER A 266 4.81 -23.82 -11.14
C SER A 266 5.68 -22.59 -11.40
N ALA A 267 6.66 -22.33 -10.53
CA ALA A 267 7.60 -21.21 -10.70
C ALA A 267 8.40 -21.28 -12.01
N ASN A 268 8.49 -22.46 -12.64
CA ASN A 268 9.11 -22.69 -13.94
C ASN A 268 8.15 -22.51 -15.13
N GLY A 269 6.90 -22.12 -14.91
CA GLY A 269 5.91 -21.85 -15.96
C GLY A 269 5.16 -23.07 -16.48
N TYR A 270 5.39 -24.27 -15.92
CA TYR A 270 4.62 -25.45 -16.29
C TYR A 270 3.27 -25.45 -15.57
N TYR A 271 2.21 -25.23 -16.33
CA TYR A 271 0.84 -25.19 -15.85
C TYR A 271 0.03 -26.44 -16.24
N ASN A 272 -1.16 -26.54 -15.69
CA ASN A 272 -2.10 -27.62 -15.93
C ASN A 272 -2.81 -27.49 -17.31
N PRO A 273 -2.52 -28.35 -18.32
CA PRO A 273 -3.23 -28.31 -19.61
C PRO A 273 -4.73 -28.59 -19.47
N ASP A 274 -5.13 -29.69 -18.84
CA ASP A 274 -6.53 -29.89 -18.45
C ASP A 274 -6.81 -29.23 -17.07
N PRO A 275 -7.98 -28.66 -16.79
CA PRO A 275 -8.28 -28.10 -15.46
C PRO A 275 -8.61 -29.19 -14.43
N PHE A 276 -8.49 -28.85 -13.15
CA PHE A 276 -9.13 -29.56 -12.05
C PHE A 276 -10.52 -28.94 -11.83
N VAL A 277 -11.58 -29.74 -11.84
CA VAL A 277 -12.96 -29.24 -11.75
C VAL A 277 -13.50 -29.40 -10.34
N VAL A 278 -14.05 -28.34 -9.76
CA VAL A 278 -14.83 -28.39 -8.53
C VAL A 278 -16.29 -28.15 -8.88
N SER A 279 -17.12 -29.17 -8.73
CA SER A 279 -18.56 -29.11 -9.03
C SER A 279 -19.39 -29.01 -7.76
N PHE A 280 -20.47 -28.25 -7.77
CA PHE A 280 -21.44 -28.20 -6.67
C PHE A 280 -22.80 -27.74 -7.18
N CYS A 281 -23.88 -28.04 -6.45
CA CYS A 281 -25.21 -27.52 -6.78
C CYS A 281 -25.71 -26.55 -5.71
N VAL A 282 -26.55 -25.58 -6.12
CA VAL A 282 -27.20 -24.61 -5.23
C VAL A 282 -28.72 -24.85 -5.22
N ASP A 283 -29.33 -24.89 -4.03
CA ASP A 283 -30.78 -25.08 -3.86
C ASP A 283 -31.56 -23.89 -4.45
N ASP A 284 -32.62 -24.20 -5.21
CA ASP A 284 -33.52 -23.22 -5.84
C ASP A 284 -34.73 -22.82 -4.97
N GLY A 285 -34.79 -23.32 -3.74
CA GLY A 285 -35.80 -22.93 -2.77
C GLY A 285 -35.84 -21.41 -2.50
N PRO A 286 -36.97 -20.87 -1.98
CA PRO A 286 -37.03 -19.49 -1.53
C PRO A 286 -36.00 -19.28 -0.41
N ASP A 287 -35.26 -18.18 -0.50
CA ASP A 287 -34.33 -17.79 0.56
C ASP A 287 -35.12 -17.47 1.83
N ALA A 288 -34.65 -18.05 2.94
CA ALA A 288 -35.29 -18.01 4.24
C ALA A 288 -34.37 -17.41 5.31
N THR A 289 -33.21 -16.90 4.91
CA THR A 289 -32.22 -16.29 5.80
C THR A 289 -32.16 -14.78 5.58
N PRO A 290 -31.95 -14.00 6.65
CA PRO A 290 -31.61 -12.59 6.48
C PRO A 290 -30.20 -12.44 5.88
N PRO A 291 -29.91 -11.28 5.29
CA PRO A 291 -28.59 -11.00 4.75
C PRO A 291 -27.56 -10.94 5.88
N GLN A 292 -26.36 -11.44 5.60
CA GLN A 292 -25.22 -11.43 6.50
C GLN A 292 -24.21 -10.39 6.06
N ILE A 293 -23.78 -9.55 7.01
CA ILE A 293 -22.62 -8.67 6.82
C ILE A 293 -21.37 -9.51 7.06
N VAL A 294 -20.60 -9.73 6.00
CA VAL A 294 -19.40 -10.59 5.99
C VAL A 294 -18.17 -9.81 6.45
N GLU A 295 -17.97 -8.61 5.88
CA GLU A 295 -16.86 -7.72 6.25
C GLU A 295 -17.26 -6.25 6.07
N THR A 296 -16.45 -5.36 6.62
CA THR A 296 -16.54 -3.91 6.47
C THR A 296 -15.18 -3.33 6.07
N SER A 297 -15.16 -2.30 5.22
CA SER A 297 -13.92 -1.66 4.75
C SER A 297 -13.07 -1.06 5.87
N ILE A 298 -13.68 -0.81 7.03
CA ILE A 298 -13.00 -0.47 8.27
C ILE A 298 -13.28 -1.60 9.25
N ARG A 299 -12.23 -2.24 9.76
CA ARG A 299 -12.37 -3.34 10.72
C ARG A 299 -12.87 -2.83 12.07
N ASN A 300 -13.48 -3.73 12.84
CA ASN A 300 -13.94 -3.40 14.18
C ASN A 300 -12.76 -3.01 15.10
N ASN A 301 -12.98 -2.02 15.97
CA ASN A 301 -12.02 -1.42 16.91
C ASN A 301 -10.84 -0.68 16.27
N GLN A 302 -10.92 -0.32 14.98
CA GLN A 302 -9.89 0.49 14.32
C GLN A 302 -9.93 1.95 14.78
N PRO A 303 -8.78 2.62 14.86
CA PRO A 303 -8.73 4.06 15.11
C PRO A 303 -9.22 4.87 13.93
N VAL A 304 -9.79 6.04 14.21
CA VAL A 304 -10.11 7.07 13.23
C VAL A 304 -9.42 8.37 13.57
N GLN A 305 -9.17 9.18 12.55
CA GLN A 305 -8.45 10.45 12.66
C GLN A 305 -9.11 11.39 13.68
N PHE A 306 -8.31 12.23 14.32
CA PHE A 306 -8.78 13.29 15.20
C PHE A 306 -9.45 14.41 14.41
N GLU A 307 -10.48 15.05 15.00
CA GLU A 307 -11.22 16.18 14.40
C GLU A 307 -11.92 15.86 13.07
N VAL A 308 -12.30 14.60 12.86
CA VAL A 308 -13.18 14.20 11.76
C VAL A 308 -14.57 13.85 12.29
N ASP A 309 -15.62 14.43 11.70
CA ASP A 309 -17.01 14.16 12.07
C ASP A 309 -17.59 12.95 11.31
N GLU A 310 -17.01 12.65 10.14
CA GLU A 310 -17.51 11.59 9.25
C GLU A 310 -16.40 10.75 8.59
N VAL A 311 -16.70 9.48 8.31
CA VAL A 311 -15.80 8.57 7.59
C VAL A 311 -16.59 7.70 6.59
N PRO A 312 -16.09 7.51 5.34
CA PRO A 312 -16.72 6.61 4.40
C PRO A 312 -16.57 5.15 4.85
N ILE A 313 -17.63 4.36 4.67
CA ILE A 313 -17.66 2.93 4.98
C ILE A 313 -18.26 2.15 3.82
N ILE A 314 -17.71 0.97 3.58
CA ILE A 314 -18.32 -0.06 2.73
C ILE A 314 -18.62 -1.26 3.63
N VAL A 315 -19.86 -1.73 3.59
CA VAL A 315 -20.32 -2.93 4.26
C VAL A 315 -20.57 -3.97 3.19
N TYR A 316 -20.00 -5.16 3.33
CA TYR A 316 -20.10 -6.22 2.33
C TYR A 316 -21.10 -7.26 2.80
N THR A 317 -22.20 -7.42 2.05
CA THR A 317 -23.19 -8.45 2.33
C THR A 317 -22.97 -9.68 1.47
N ASN A 318 -23.32 -10.83 2.03
CA ASN A 318 -23.28 -12.10 1.32
C ASN A 318 -24.27 -12.10 0.13
N GLU A 319 -25.42 -11.42 0.25
CA GLU A 319 -26.45 -11.37 -0.79
C GLU A 319 -26.88 -9.93 -1.10
N PRO A 320 -27.60 -9.70 -2.22
CA PRO A 320 -28.15 -8.40 -2.53
C PRO A 320 -29.11 -7.94 -1.43
N ALA A 321 -28.79 -6.81 -0.80
CA ALA A 321 -29.57 -6.29 0.32
C ALA A 321 -29.78 -4.78 0.21
N THR A 322 -30.69 -4.25 1.01
CA THR A 322 -30.72 -2.84 1.40
C THR A 322 -30.29 -2.74 2.85
N CYS A 323 -29.20 -2.02 3.11
CA CYS A 323 -28.66 -1.85 4.45
C CYS A 323 -28.93 -0.45 4.99
N LYS A 324 -29.10 -0.39 6.30
CA LYS A 324 -29.21 0.84 7.08
C LYS A 324 -28.28 0.78 8.28
N TRP A 325 -27.95 1.94 8.82
CA TRP A 325 -27.18 2.04 10.06
C TRP A 325 -27.74 3.10 11.02
N SER A 326 -27.43 2.96 12.30
CA SER A 326 -27.79 3.91 13.36
C SER A 326 -26.73 3.97 14.46
N ARG A 327 -26.68 5.07 15.22
CA ARG A 327 -25.84 5.19 16.45
C ARG A 327 -26.45 4.50 17.67
N THR A 328 -27.67 3.98 17.55
CA THR A 328 -28.38 3.24 18.60
C THR A 328 -28.88 1.90 18.08
N ASP A 329 -28.86 0.86 18.90
CA ASP A 329 -29.39 -0.44 18.49
C ASP A 329 -30.90 -0.39 18.40
N GLN A 330 -31.43 -0.51 17.18
CA GLN A 330 -32.85 -0.46 16.92
C GLN A 330 -33.23 -1.37 15.75
N GLN A 331 -34.53 -1.61 15.59
CA GLN A 331 -35.06 -2.40 14.48
C GLN A 331 -34.75 -1.73 13.13
N TYR A 332 -34.59 -2.53 12.09
CA TYR A 332 -34.24 -2.08 10.73
C TYR A 332 -35.12 -0.92 10.25
N ASP A 333 -36.45 -1.02 10.41
CA ASP A 333 -37.40 0.00 9.94
C ASP A 333 -37.26 1.37 10.64
N LYS A 334 -36.59 1.40 11.80
CA LYS A 334 -36.37 2.63 12.58
C LYS A 334 -34.99 3.23 12.35
N MET A 335 -34.08 2.51 11.70
CA MET A 335 -32.75 3.02 11.38
C MET A 335 -32.85 4.17 10.37
N GLU A 336 -32.19 5.27 10.71
CA GLU A 336 -32.35 6.57 10.06
C GLU A 336 -31.43 6.78 8.85
N ASN A 337 -30.33 6.03 8.74
CA ASN A 337 -29.33 6.23 7.70
C ASN A 337 -29.34 5.09 6.69
N ASP A 338 -29.75 5.36 5.45
CA ASP A 338 -29.73 4.42 4.34
C ASP A 338 -28.33 4.29 3.71
N MET A 339 -28.02 3.11 3.18
CA MET A 339 -26.80 2.84 2.43
C MET A 339 -27.09 2.60 0.94
N GLN A 340 -26.10 2.89 0.10
CA GLN A 340 -26.14 2.63 -1.34
C GLN A 340 -25.57 1.24 -1.64
N CYS A 341 -26.45 0.26 -1.81
CA CYS A 341 -26.09 -1.14 -2.00
C CYS A 341 -26.05 -1.58 -3.46
N ALA A 342 -25.06 -2.42 -3.79
CA ALA A 342 -25.06 -3.23 -4.98
C ALA A 342 -26.25 -4.21 -4.94
N LYS A 343 -27.06 -4.16 -6.01
CA LYS A 343 -28.27 -4.99 -6.12
C LYS A 343 -28.16 -6.04 -7.21
N THR A 344 -27.01 -6.15 -7.89
CA THR A 344 -26.82 -6.99 -9.08
C THR A 344 -25.51 -7.74 -9.03
N ILE A 345 -25.40 -8.83 -9.79
CA ILE A 345 -24.15 -9.62 -9.95
C ILE A 345 -23.03 -8.72 -10.45
N ALA A 346 -23.32 -7.86 -11.42
CA ALA A 346 -22.39 -6.84 -11.85
C ALA A 346 -21.97 -5.93 -10.67
N GLY A 347 -22.83 -5.63 -9.71
CA GLY A 347 -22.45 -4.82 -8.56
C GLY A 347 -21.49 -5.48 -7.55
N MET A 348 -21.17 -6.78 -7.69
CA MET A 348 -20.29 -7.49 -6.76
C MET A 348 -18.84 -6.99 -6.81
N ASP A 349 -18.15 -7.12 -5.68
CA ASP A 349 -16.71 -6.93 -5.62
C ASP A 349 -15.94 -8.21 -6.03
N ALA A 350 -14.61 -8.14 -5.96
CA ALA A 350 -13.74 -9.25 -6.36
C ALA A 350 -13.90 -10.51 -5.46
N ASN A 351 -14.42 -10.34 -4.24
CA ASN A 351 -14.71 -11.43 -3.30
C ASN A 351 -16.14 -12.00 -3.47
N LEU A 352 -16.85 -11.61 -4.52
CA LEU A 352 -18.25 -11.97 -4.79
C LEU A 352 -19.19 -11.55 -3.65
N LEU A 353 -18.91 -10.42 -3.00
CA LEU A 353 -19.76 -9.80 -2.01
C LEU A 353 -20.45 -8.57 -2.59
N TYR A 354 -21.57 -8.19 -1.99
CA TYR A 354 -22.35 -7.03 -2.42
C TYR A 354 -21.98 -5.80 -1.57
N PRO A 355 -21.26 -4.81 -2.13
CA PRO A 355 -20.88 -3.62 -1.39
C PRO A 355 -22.09 -2.69 -1.16
N CYS A 356 -22.28 -2.30 0.10
CA CYS A 356 -23.15 -1.25 0.57
C CYS A 356 -22.32 -0.07 1.05
N LYS A 357 -22.37 1.04 0.31
CA LYS A 357 -21.59 2.25 0.59
C LYS A 357 -22.39 3.20 1.48
N GLY A 358 -21.73 3.79 2.46
CA GLY A 358 -22.31 4.81 3.34
C GLY A 358 -21.24 5.73 3.91
N THR A 359 -21.69 6.68 4.73
CA THR A 359 -20.84 7.60 5.47
C THR A 359 -21.28 7.55 6.92
N LEU A 360 -20.37 7.21 7.83
CA LEU A 360 -20.64 7.19 9.27
C LEU A 360 -20.37 8.57 9.83
N SER A 361 -21.39 9.24 10.36
CA SER A 361 -21.30 10.58 10.92
C SER A 361 -21.39 10.58 12.44
N GLY A 362 -21.13 11.74 13.07
CA GLY A 362 -21.17 11.93 14.51
C GLY A 362 -20.04 11.20 15.23
N LEU A 363 -18.85 11.19 14.63
CA LEU A 363 -17.63 10.72 15.26
C LEU A 363 -17.20 11.67 16.38
N GLU A 364 -16.85 11.11 17.52
CA GLU A 364 -16.37 11.85 18.69
C GLU A 364 -14.92 11.45 19.00
N ASP A 365 -14.08 12.45 19.20
CA ASP A 365 -12.68 12.25 19.61
C ASP A 365 -12.58 11.61 20.99
N ARG A 366 -11.51 10.83 21.19
CA ARG A 366 -11.18 10.16 22.47
C ARG A 366 -12.30 9.27 23.04
N LYS A 367 -13.21 8.80 22.19
CA LYS A 367 -14.34 7.94 22.57
C LYS A 367 -14.51 6.77 21.61
N ASP A 368 -15.19 5.74 22.09
CA ASP A 368 -15.68 4.65 21.25
C ASP A 368 -16.95 5.10 20.51
N ASN A 369 -16.88 5.14 19.18
CA ASN A 369 -17.98 5.47 18.29
C ASN A 369 -18.63 4.18 17.81
N VAL A 370 -19.81 3.86 18.35
CA VAL A 370 -20.51 2.60 18.07
C VAL A 370 -21.60 2.80 17.02
N TYR A 371 -21.58 1.96 16.00
CA TYR A 371 -22.53 1.94 14.89
C TYR A 371 -23.17 0.56 14.77
N TYR A 372 -24.49 0.56 14.52
CA TYR A 372 -25.31 -0.63 14.38
C TYR A 372 -25.82 -0.72 12.96
N PHE A 373 -25.53 -1.81 12.27
CA PHE A 373 -25.97 -2.06 10.90
C PHE A 373 -27.00 -3.18 10.87
N ARG A 374 -28.04 -2.99 10.05
CA ARG A 374 -29.00 -4.04 9.69
C ARG A 374 -29.32 -3.95 8.22
N CYS A 375 -29.55 -5.10 7.62
CA CYS A 375 -29.85 -5.23 6.22
C CYS A 375 -31.16 -6.03 6.03
N GLU A 376 -31.76 -5.83 4.87
CA GLU A 376 -32.98 -6.50 4.41
C GLU A 376 -32.72 -7.05 3.01
N ASP A 377 -32.97 -8.35 2.81
CA ASP A 377 -32.65 -9.06 1.58
C ASP A 377 -33.52 -8.65 0.38
N GLN A 378 -33.26 -9.33 -0.74
CA GLN A 378 -34.13 -9.41 -1.92
C GLN A 378 -34.76 -8.07 -2.31
N PRO A 379 -33.97 -7.05 -2.66
CA PRO A 379 -34.48 -5.71 -2.96
C PRO A 379 -35.43 -5.64 -4.15
N TRP A 380 -35.53 -6.71 -4.95
CA TRP A 380 -36.47 -6.88 -6.06
C TRP A 380 -37.77 -7.61 -5.67
N ALA A 381 -37.83 -8.27 -4.50
CA ALA A 381 -39.01 -8.98 -4.04
C ALA A 381 -40.03 -8.01 -3.43
N LYS A 382 -41.25 -8.49 -3.22
CA LYS A 382 -42.27 -7.72 -2.50
C LYS A 382 -41.88 -7.61 -1.03
N GLU A 383 -42.24 -6.49 -0.41
CA GLU A 383 -41.84 -6.16 0.97
C GLU A 383 -42.20 -7.25 2.00
N ASP A 384 -43.31 -7.97 1.80
CA ASP A 384 -43.75 -9.06 2.69
C ASP A 384 -42.96 -10.37 2.51
N GLU A 385 -42.22 -10.51 1.41
CA GLU A 385 -41.34 -11.65 1.14
C GLU A 385 -39.89 -11.40 1.61
N ARG A 386 -39.59 -10.17 2.04
CA ARG A 386 -38.24 -9.75 2.44
C ARG A 386 -37.95 -10.04 3.91
N ILE A 387 -36.74 -10.47 4.17
CA ILE A 387 -36.25 -10.91 5.46
C ILE A 387 -35.26 -9.88 6.00
N LYS A 388 -35.58 -9.34 7.18
CA LYS A 388 -34.80 -8.31 7.86
C LYS A 388 -33.87 -8.93 8.90
N MET A 389 -32.66 -8.41 9.02
CA MET A 389 -31.76 -8.72 10.13
C MET A 389 -32.43 -8.38 11.48
N THR A 390 -32.51 -9.37 12.37
CA THR A 390 -33.07 -9.19 13.72
C THR A 390 -32.01 -8.78 14.75
N GLN A 391 -30.75 -9.10 14.50
CA GLN A 391 -29.58 -8.69 15.28
C GLN A 391 -28.76 -7.68 14.49
N SER A 392 -28.23 -6.67 15.17
CA SER A 392 -27.35 -5.67 14.56
C SER A 392 -25.93 -6.23 14.41
N TYR A 393 -25.29 -5.95 13.29
CA TYR A 393 -23.83 -5.99 13.19
C TYR A 393 -23.28 -4.74 13.88
N VAL A 394 -22.34 -4.90 14.80
CA VAL A 394 -21.81 -3.80 15.63
C VAL A 394 -20.38 -3.46 15.17
N LEU A 395 -20.18 -2.21 14.79
CA LEU A 395 -18.86 -1.66 14.49
C LEU A 395 -18.52 -0.57 15.51
N THR A 396 -17.36 -0.71 16.16
CA THR A 396 -16.81 0.30 17.06
C THR A 396 -15.58 0.93 16.41
N LEU A 397 -15.58 2.25 16.25
CA LEU A 397 -14.44 3.03 15.79
C LEU A 397 -13.87 3.84 16.95
N LYS A 398 -12.55 3.80 17.14
CA LYS A 398 -11.89 4.50 18.25
C LYS A 398 -11.51 5.91 17.81
N GLY A 399 -12.24 6.91 18.29
CA GLY A 399 -11.86 8.31 18.12
C GLY A 399 -10.51 8.56 18.77
N THR A 400 -9.54 9.02 17.99
CA THR A 400 -8.18 9.26 18.49
C THR A 400 -8.02 10.69 19.02
N GLN A 401 -6.77 11.13 19.14
CA GLN A 401 -6.37 12.46 19.56
C GLN A 401 -5.20 12.89 18.65
N PRO A 402 -4.77 14.17 18.62
CA PRO A 402 -3.73 14.57 17.68
C PRO A 402 -2.43 13.81 17.94
N LEU A 403 -1.74 13.45 16.86
CA LEU A 403 -0.35 12.96 16.90
C LEU A 403 0.58 14.17 16.99
N ASN A 404 1.61 14.09 17.83
CA ASN A 404 2.59 15.14 17.98
C ASN A 404 4.00 14.56 17.80
N ILE A 405 4.91 15.38 17.28
CA ILE A 405 6.35 15.12 17.41
C ILE A 405 6.77 15.78 18.71
N LYS A 406 7.41 15.01 19.59
CA LYS A 406 7.81 15.45 20.92
C LYS A 406 8.85 16.57 20.80
N GLU A 407 8.65 17.64 21.56
CA GLU A 407 9.57 18.77 21.62
C GLU A 407 10.99 18.30 22.00
N ASP A 408 12.01 18.90 21.38
CA ASP A 408 13.44 18.57 21.54
C ASP A 408 13.85 17.13 21.19
N SER A 409 12.96 16.33 20.59
CA SER A 409 13.30 14.96 20.17
C SER A 409 14.01 14.89 18.81
N ILE A 410 13.90 15.95 18.00
CA ILE A 410 14.43 16.00 16.65
C ILE A 410 15.95 16.11 16.69
N LYS A 411 16.63 15.23 15.96
CA LYS A 411 18.07 15.23 15.75
C LYS A 411 18.40 15.19 14.26
N PRO A 412 19.43 15.93 13.79
CA PRO A 412 20.15 16.98 14.52
C PRO A 412 19.24 18.13 14.97
N GLU A 413 19.62 18.81 16.05
CA GLU A 413 18.92 19.98 16.57
C GLU A 413 18.98 21.15 15.59
N LEU A 414 18.05 22.09 15.75
CA LEU A 414 17.98 23.28 14.92
C LEU A 414 19.27 24.11 15.05
N ASN A 415 19.95 24.33 13.92
CA ASN A 415 21.25 25.00 13.80
C ASN A 415 22.42 24.26 14.48
N GLU A 416 22.29 22.94 14.72
CA GLU A 416 23.41 22.12 15.18
C GLU A 416 24.53 22.10 14.12
N VAL A 417 25.79 22.06 14.58
CA VAL A 417 26.96 21.81 13.73
C VAL A 417 27.47 20.40 14.01
N VAL A 418 27.21 19.48 13.09
CA VAL A 418 27.69 18.11 13.18
C VAL A 418 29.07 18.04 12.56
N SER A 419 30.08 17.77 13.38
CA SER A 419 31.49 17.73 12.95
C SER A 419 31.96 16.31 12.63
N GLY A 420 32.87 16.16 11.67
CA GLY A 420 33.50 14.88 11.38
C GLY A 420 34.90 15.00 10.77
N ALA A 421 35.64 13.90 10.84
CA ALA A 421 37.05 13.81 10.47
C ALA A 421 37.31 13.38 9.01
N THR A 422 36.25 13.10 8.25
CA THR A 422 36.31 12.44 6.93
C THR A 422 35.48 13.20 5.90
N SER A 423 35.73 12.94 4.61
CA SER A 423 35.01 13.60 3.50
C SER A 423 33.49 13.44 3.55
N THR A 424 33.00 12.41 4.25
CA THR A 424 31.60 12.18 4.58
C THR A 424 31.48 12.02 6.10
N VAL A 425 30.44 12.62 6.69
CA VAL A 425 30.13 12.56 8.11
C VAL A 425 28.84 11.76 8.28
N PRO A 426 28.82 10.71 9.11
CA PRO A 426 27.60 9.99 9.43
C PRO A 426 26.70 10.85 10.31
N VAL A 427 25.49 11.15 9.84
CA VAL A 427 24.48 11.93 10.56
C VAL A 427 23.26 11.05 10.78
N THR A 428 22.75 11.00 12.01
CA THR A 428 21.52 10.25 12.31
C THR A 428 20.36 11.21 12.47
N LEU A 429 19.42 11.16 11.52
CA LEU A 429 18.13 11.79 11.66
C LEU A 429 17.30 10.98 12.67
N ALA A 430 16.78 11.62 13.70
CA ALA A 430 15.93 10.95 14.68
C ALA A 430 14.83 11.87 15.19
N LEU A 431 13.71 11.29 15.62
CA LEU A 431 12.64 12.00 16.32
C LEU A 431 11.79 11.02 17.14
N GLU A 432 11.05 11.54 18.11
CA GLU A 432 10.07 10.77 18.90
C GLU A 432 8.66 11.32 18.67
N THR A 433 7.69 10.43 18.56
CA THR A 433 6.27 10.78 18.45
C THR A 433 5.54 10.48 19.74
N GLU A 434 4.54 11.30 20.06
CA GLU A 434 3.68 11.15 21.23
C GLU A 434 2.22 11.43 20.88
N ASN A 435 1.30 11.08 21.79
CA ASN A 435 -0.15 11.18 21.60
C ASN A 435 -0.65 10.32 20.43
N GLY A 436 -1.64 10.75 19.64
CA GLY A 436 -2.18 9.90 18.57
C GLY A 436 -2.75 8.55 19.04
N TYR A 437 -2.75 7.57 18.14
CA TYR A 437 -3.05 6.18 18.44
C TYR A 437 -1.89 5.47 19.18
N GLU A 438 -2.21 4.57 20.11
CA GLU A 438 -1.23 3.77 20.87
C GLU A 438 -0.07 4.57 21.50
N LYS A 439 -0.33 5.79 21.98
CA LYS A 439 0.65 6.66 22.66
C LYS A 439 1.86 7.05 21.78
N GLY A 440 1.63 7.28 20.50
CA GLY A 440 2.58 7.90 19.59
C GLY A 440 3.15 6.91 18.59
N LYS A 441 2.59 5.70 18.49
CA LYS A 441 3.05 4.73 17.50
C LYS A 441 2.65 5.22 16.10
N ALA A 442 3.64 5.48 15.27
CA ALA A 442 3.46 6.04 13.93
C ALA A 442 4.48 5.51 12.94
N GLU A 443 4.20 5.68 11.66
CA GLU A 443 5.18 5.58 10.58
C GLU A 443 5.67 6.97 10.19
N CYS A 444 6.98 7.18 10.23
CA CYS A 444 7.63 8.44 9.96
C CYS A 444 8.49 8.36 8.71
N TYR A 445 8.45 9.47 7.99
CA TYR A 445 9.05 9.67 6.71
C TYR A 445 9.91 10.93 6.76
N TYR A 446 10.99 10.95 5.98
CA TYR A 446 11.86 12.11 5.86
C TYR A 446 11.98 12.56 4.40
N SER A 447 12.30 13.83 4.20
CA SER A 447 12.48 14.43 2.87
C SER A 447 13.55 15.53 2.91
N SER A 448 14.33 15.67 1.84
CA SER A 448 15.27 16.78 1.64
C SER A 448 14.68 17.94 0.82
N ASP A 449 13.51 17.76 0.21
CA ASP A 449 12.89 18.73 -0.71
C ASP A 449 11.43 19.08 -0.35
N ASN A 450 10.92 18.52 0.76
CA ASN A 450 9.53 18.61 1.24
C ASN A 450 8.48 18.15 0.22
N LYS A 451 8.87 17.31 -0.75
CA LYS A 451 7.99 16.77 -1.79
C LYS A 451 8.04 15.26 -1.81
N ASN A 452 9.24 14.70 -1.82
CA ASN A 452 9.48 13.27 -1.89
C ASN A 452 9.83 12.76 -0.49
N PHE A 453 8.85 12.11 0.14
CA PHE A 453 8.98 11.52 1.46
C PHE A 453 9.34 10.05 1.35
N VAL A 454 10.42 9.66 2.03
CA VAL A 454 10.92 8.28 2.09
C VAL A 454 10.72 7.76 3.52
N PRO A 455 10.21 6.53 3.71
CA PRO A 455 10.06 5.96 5.05
C PRO A 455 11.43 5.87 5.74
N MET A 456 11.48 6.19 7.02
CA MET A 456 12.68 6.02 7.83
C MET A 456 12.97 4.52 8.04
N LEU A 457 14.25 4.17 8.16
CA LEU A 457 14.69 2.78 8.35
C LEU A 457 14.08 2.13 9.61
N GLU A 458 14.18 2.83 10.75
CA GLU A 458 13.51 2.42 11.99
C GLU A 458 12.27 3.29 12.18
N THR A 459 11.09 2.70 12.03
CA THR A 459 9.80 3.39 12.23
C THR A 459 8.70 2.39 12.65
N ASN A 460 7.42 2.75 12.56
CA ASN A 460 6.28 1.96 13.09
C ASN A 460 6.39 1.77 14.62
N SER A 461 6.88 2.81 15.29
CA SER A 461 7.14 2.85 16.72
C SER A 461 6.91 4.27 17.26
N TYR A 462 7.28 4.56 18.50
CA TYR A 462 7.29 5.92 19.05
C TYR A 462 8.66 6.62 18.90
N LYS A 463 9.69 5.89 18.44
CA LYS A 463 11.02 6.40 18.09
C LYS A 463 11.34 6.07 16.64
N HIS A 464 11.95 7.01 15.94
CA HIS A 464 12.23 6.87 14.52
C HIS A 464 13.66 7.28 14.24
N THR A 465 14.39 6.49 13.46
CA THR A 465 15.80 6.78 13.13
C THR A 465 16.12 6.49 11.67
N GLN A 466 17.00 7.31 11.11
CA GLN A 466 17.52 7.18 9.76
C GLN A 466 18.95 7.70 9.69
N ARG A 467 19.89 6.85 9.27
CA ARG A 467 21.27 7.28 9.00
C ARG A 467 21.40 7.94 7.63
N GLN A 468 22.22 8.99 7.58
CA GLN A 468 22.70 9.67 6.38
C GLN A 468 24.23 9.72 6.42
N ASP A 469 24.88 9.67 5.25
CA ASP A 469 26.32 9.96 5.15
C ASP A 469 26.45 11.23 4.29
N LEU A 470 26.75 12.35 4.95
CA LEU A 470 26.64 13.70 4.35
C LEU A 470 28.02 14.32 4.17
N THR A 471 28.24 15.06 3.09
CA THR A 471 29.45 15.87 2.89
C THR A 471 29.33 17.20 3.63
N GLN A 472 30.43 17.95 3.74
CA GLN A 472 30.38 19.31 4.27
C GLN A 472 29.33 20.17 3.53
N GLY A 473 28.49 20.88 4.28
CA GLY A 473 27.41 21.70 3.74
C GLY A 473 26.31 21.99 4.75
N SER A 474 25.28 22.72 4.31
CA SER A 474 24.07 22.98 5.09
C SER A 474 22.92 22.12 4.58
N TYR A 475 22.17 21.52 5.50
CA TYR A 475 21.10 20.58 5.18
C TYR A 475 19.81 20.99 5.87
N THR A 476 18.70 20.85 5.14
CA THR A 476 17.35 20.94 5.69
C THR A 476 16.65 19.61 5.45
N TYR A 477 16.09 19.04 6.51
CA TYR A 477 15.27 17.83 6.43
C TYR A 477 13.87 18.11 6.98
N TYR A 478 12.88 17.54 6.30
CA TYR A 478 11.47 17.60 6.65
C TYR A 478 11.03 16.22 7.12
N PHE A 479 10.21 16.18 8.15
CA PHE A 479 9.66 14.96 8.72
C PHE A 479 8.14 14.97 8.60
N LYS A 480 7.57 13.82 8.31
CA LYS A 480 6.13 13.57 8.33
C LYS A 480 5.86 12.24 9.00
N CYS A 481 5.07 12.23 10.05
CA CYS A 481 4.68 11.04 10.78
C CYS A 481 3.17 10.84 10.68
N VAL A 482 2.73 9.61 10.43
CA VAL A 482 1.32 9.23 10.31
C VAL A 482 1.04 8.03 11.20
N ASP A 483 0.07 8.13 12.10
CA ASP A 483 -0.37 7.01 12.92
C ASP A 483 -1.42 6.14 12.22
N LEU A 484 -1.81 5.02 12.84
CA LEU A 484 -2.82 4.10 12.26
C LEU A 484 -4.20 4.76 12.10
N GLY A 485 -4.52 5.78 12.89
CA GLY A 485 -5.77 6.54 12.77
C GLY A 485 -5.74 7.55 11.62
N GLY A 486 -4.59 7.77 10.97
CA GLY A 486 -4.40 8.78 9.94
C GLY A 486 -4.05 10.17 10.48
N ASN A 487 -3.77 10.30 11.78
CA ASN A 487 -3.27 11.57 12.32
C ASN A 487 -1.86 11.83 11.80
N ALA A 488 -1.64 13.04 11.30
CA ALA A 488 -0.35 13.43 10.75
C ALA A 488 0.31 14.52 11.61
N ALA A 489 1.61 14.39 11.84
CA ALA A 489 2.46 15.41 12.42
C ALA A 489 3.63 15.70 11.48
N THR A 490 3.98 16.97 11.30
CA THR A 490 5.07 17.39 10.41
C THR A 490 5.98 18.38 11.11
N GLU A 491 7.28 18.22 10.93
CA GLU A 491 8.30 19.12 11.47
C GLU A 491 9.49 19.22 10.51
N GLN A 492 10.42 20.13 10.79
CA GLN A 492 11.67 20.25 10.03
C GLN A 492 12.86 20.56 10.95
N THR A 493 14.06 20.25 10.47
CA THR A 493 15.31 20.70 11.08
C THR A 493 16.27 21.21 10.01
N ASN A 494 17.13 22.15 10.38
CA ASN A 494 18.25 22.61 9.58
C ASN A 494 19.53 22.55 10.41
N PHE A 495 20.60 22.02 9.84
CA PHE A 495 21.88 21.86 10.51
C PHE A 495 23.03 21.99 9.51
N GLU A 496 24.23 22.17 10.02
CA GLU A 496 25.45 22.23 9.21
C GLU A 496 26.31 21.00 9.47
N VAL A 497 26.92 20.47 8.42
CA VAL A 497 27.95 19.45 8.51
C VAL A 497 29.29 20.12 8.27
N PHE A 498 30.15 20.07 9.28
CA PHE A 498 31.52 20.58 9.21
C PHE A 498 32.50 19.41 9.14
N VAL A 499 33.48 19.49 8.24
CA VAL A 499 34.52 18.48 8.11
C VAL A 499 35.85 19.12 8.49
N ASP A 500 36.43 18.65 9.59
CA ASP A 500 37.80 19.00 9.94
C ASP A 500 38.77 17.93 9.45
N THR A 501 39.76 18.36 8.66
CA THR A 501 40.82 17.48 8.16
C THR A 501 42.20 17.90 8.61
N PHE A 502 42.33 19.02 9.32
CA PHE A 502 43.61 19.57 9.74
C PHE A 502 43.86 19.25 11.22
N ALA A 503 45.14 19.28 11.61
CA ALA A 503 45.52 19.12 13.01
C ALA A 503 45.73 20.51 13.63
N PRO A 504 45.51 20.68 14.94
CA PRO A 504 45.66 21.97 15.61
C PRO A 504 47.04 22.57 15.39
N MET A 505 47.08 23.84 14.99
CA MET A 505 48.32 24.59 14.83
C MET A 505 48.56 25.49 16.04
N VAL A 506 49.80 25.52 16.52
CA VAL A 506 50.21 26.47 17.55
C VAL A 506 50.46 27.83 16.89
N VAL A 507 49.64 28.82 17.23
CA VAL A 507 49.70 30.18 16.67
C VAL A 507 50.52 31.14 17.51
N ARG A 508 50.71 30.85 18.81
CA ARG A 508 51.53 31.67 19.73
C ARG A 508 52.26 30.83 20.77
N VAL A 509 53.43 31.30 21.17
CA VAL A 509 54.23 30.79 22.28
C VAL A 509 54.68 31.96 23.14
N LEU A 510 54.47 31.87 24.44
CA LEU A 510 54.71 32.96 25.39
C LEU A 510 55.37 32.41 26.66
N ASN A 511 56.17 33.24 27.33
CA ASN A 511 56.50 33.06 28.73
C ASN A 511 55.47 33.84 29.57
N ASP A 512 54.60 33.14 30.26
CA ASP A 512 53.57 33.73 31.12
C ASP A 512 53.87 33.40 32.59
N ALA A 513 54.33 34.40 33.35
CA ALA A 513 54.66 34.26 34.77
C ALA A 513 55.56 33.03 35.09
N ASN A 514 56.62 32.80 34.28
CA ASN A 514 57.52 31.66 34.41
C ASN A 514 56.84 30.30 34.16
N ARG A 515 55.86 30.28 33.26
CA ARG A 515 55.25 29.10 32.66
C ARG A 515 55.33 29.21 31.13
N LEU A 516 55.56 28.10 30.46
CA LEU A 516 55.42 28.03 29.01
C LEU A 516 53.93 28.03 28.69
N LYS A 517 53.45 29.04 27.96
CA LYS A 517 52.08 29.13 27.44
C LYS A 517 52.10 29.00 25.92
N ILE A 518 51.30 28.08 25.38
CA ILE A 518 51.04 27.99 23.94
C ILE A 518 49.55 28.21 23.66
N ILE A 519 49.25 28.77 22.49
CA ILE A 519 47.88 29.00 22.04
C ILE A 519 47.68 28.32 20.68
N THR A 520 46.61 27.54 20.53
CA THR A 520 46.21 26.91 19.25
C THR A 520 45.13 27.71 18.51
N ASP A 521 45.00 27.50 17.20
CA ASP A 521 43.96 28.10 16.36
C ASP A 521 42.55 27.52 16.62
N GLU A 522 42.50 26.25 17.00
CA GLU A 522 41.30 25.51 17.40
C GLU A 522 41.42 24.90 18.81
N ASP A 523 40.31 24.38 19.32
CA ASP A 523 40.26 23.69 20.62
C ASP A 523 41.03 22.37 20.54
N SER A 524 41.97 22.14 21.47
CA SER A 524 42.82 20.96 21.38
C SER A 524 43.26 20.40 22.73
N ARG A 525 43.99 19.28 22.69
CA ARG A 525 44.74 18.72 23.82
C ARG A 525 46.20 18.58 23.42
N CYS A 526 47.06 19.38 24.03
CA CYS A 526 48.49 19.38 23.75
C CYS A 526 49.27 18.57 24.79
N TYR A 527 50.26 17.81 24.30
CA TYR A 527 51.20 17.05 25.11
C TYR A 527 52.62 17.41 24.69
N TYR A 528 53.56 17.40 25.63
CA TYR A 528 54.95 17.70 25.36
C TYR A 528 55.89 16.62 25.90
N SER A 529 57.05 16.49 25.26
CA SER A 529 58.20 15.73 25.78
C SER A 529 59.45 16.60 25.74
N THR A 530 60.35 16.41 26.71
CA THR A 530 61.67 17.05 26.76
C THR A 530 62.81 16.09 26.41
N ASN A 531 62.48 14.83 26.07
CA ASN A 531 63.47 13.81 25.75
C ASN A 531 64.01 13.97 24.31
N GLN A 532 65.29 14.31 24.21
CA GLN A 532 65.96 14.55 22.93
C GLN A 532 66.12 13.30 22.04
N ASN A 533 66.02 12.09 22.61
CA ASN A 533 66.10 10.84 21.84
C ASN A 533 64.77 10.53 21.13
N THR A 534 63.65 10.78 21.81
CA THR A 534 62.30 10.54 21.25
C THR A 534 61.79 11.72 20.45
N LYS A 535 62.17 12.96 20.80
CA LYS A 535 61.69 14.19 20.16
C LYS A 535 60.15 14.19 20.07
N CYS A 536 59.58 14.40 18.88
CA CYS A 536 58.14 14.34 18.61
C CYS A 536 57.61 12.91 18.44
N ASN A 537 58.47 11.89 18.36
CA ASN A 537 58.08 10.50 18.09
C ASN A 537 57.54 9.81 19.35
N TYR A 538 56.41 10.32 19.85
CA TYR A 538 55.64 9.77 20.95
C TYR A 538 54.14 9.81 20.62
N GLU A 539 53.39 8.93 21.29
CA GLU A 539 51.93 8.89 21.22
C GLU A 539 51.31 9.86 22.20
N ILE A 540 50.24 10.54 21.77
CA ILE A 540 49.42 11.39 22.63
C ILE A 540 48.54 10.50 23.52
N GLY A 541 48.59 10.71 24.84
CA GLY A 541 47.81 9.97 25.82
C GLY A 541 48.50 9.89 27.18
N ASN A 542 47.89 9.21 28.14
CA ASN A 542 48.47 8.98 29.46
C ASN A 542 49.56 7.90 29.39
N ASN A 543 50.72 8.24 28.83
CA ASN A 543 51.93 7.42 28.86
C ASN A 543 53.06 8.13 29.65
N SER A 544 54.12 7.41 29.99
CA SER A 544 55.20 7.90 30.86
C SER A 544 56.19 8.87 30.18
N ILE A 545 56.06 9.12 28.87
CA ILE A 545 57.06 9.86 28.06
C ILE A 545 56.54 11.25 27.64
N ALA A 546 55.23 11.42 27.52
CA ALA A 546 54.57 12.66 27.15
C ALA A 546 53.74 13.21 28.31
N GLN A 547 53.92 14.49 28.62
CA GLN A 547 53.18 15.17 29.67
C GLN A 547 52.05 15.99 29.07
N LEU A 548 50.85 15.87 29.62
CA LEU A 548 49.72 16.72 29.26
C LEU A 548 50.04 18.17 29.62
N MET A 549 49.77 19.10 28.71
CA MET A 549 49.77 20.53 29.00
C MET A 549 48.37 20.92 29.52
N PRO A 550 48.19 21.17 30.83
CA PRO A 550 46.88 21.53 31.37
C PRO A 550 46.36 22.86 30.83
N HIS A 551 45.04 23.03 30.91
CA HIS A 551 44.34 24.29 30.69
C HIS A 551 44.16 25.03 32.01
N GLU A 552 44.27 26.36 32.00
CA GLU A 552 44.03 27.19 33.19
C GLU A 552 42.54 27.42 33.43
N ILE A 553 41.77 27.55 32.34
CA ILE A 553 40.31 27.64 32.35
C ILE A 553 39.79 26.40 31.62
N GLN A 554 38.95 25.60 32.29
CA GLN A 554 38.51 24.30 31.76
C GLN A 554 37.68 24.41 30.47
N ASP A 555 37.01 25.55 30.27
CA ASP A 555 36.21 25.85 29.07
C ASP A 555 37.01 26.54 27.95
N ASP A 556 38.26 26.95 28.21
CA ASP A 556 39.17 27.49 27.18
C ASP A 556 40.23 26.44 26.82
N LYS A 557 39.93 25.67 25.77
CA LYS A 557 40.80 24.58 25.30
C LYS A 557 41.85 25.02 24.29
N LYS A 558 42.02 26.32 24.06
CA LYS A 558 43.05 26.86 23.15
C LYS A 558 44.35 27.20 23.86
N GLU A 559 44.31 27.41 25.17
CA GLU A 559 45.48 27.77 25.96
C GLU A 559 46.03 26.56 26.72
N HIS A 560 47.34 26.31 26.57
CA HIS A 560 48.00 25.18 27.21
C HIS A 560 49.28 25.59 27.91
N PHE A 561 49.50 25.00 29.08
CA PHE A 561 50.59 25.40 29.97
C PHE A 561 51.58 24.25 30.22
N ALA A 562 52.85 24.59 30.41
CA ALA A 562 53.87 23.69 30.93
C ALA A 562 54.82 24.44 31.88
N ALA A 563 55.54 23.72 32.73
CA ALA A 563 56.58 24.31 33.57
C ALA A 563 57.68 24.93 32.68
N TRP A 564 58.10 26.15 32.96
CA TRP A 564 59.17 26.83 32.21
C TRP A 564 60.55 26.40 32.70
N ASN A 565 61.39 25.88 31.81
CA ASN A 565 62.79 25.56 32.07
C ASN A 565 63.65 25.92 30.86
N VAL A 566 64.56 26.88 31.03
CA VAL A 566 65.42 27.39 29.95
C VAL A 566 66.30 26.33 29.30
N LYS A 567 66.65 25.24 30.01
CA LYS A 567 67.54 24.19 29.48
C LYS A 567 66.81 23.11 28.69
N ASP A 568 65.48 23.08 28.75
CA ASP A 568 64.68 22.05 28.12
C ASP A 568 64.25 22.47 26.70
N THR A 569 64.25 21.52 25.77
CA THR A 569 63.59 21.69 24.47
C THR A 569 62.26 20.96 24.51
N TYR A 570 61.16 21.67 24.26
CA TYR A 570 59.80 21.13 24.32
C TYR A 570 59.39 20.70 22.93
N TYR A 571 59.25 19.39 22.74
CA TYR A 571 58.65 18.79 21.56
C TYR A 571 57.16 18.65 21.83
N VAL A 572 56.31 19.45 21.19
CA VAL A 572 54.87 19.53 21.47
C VAL A 572 54.06 18.93 20.33
N LYS A 573 53.03 18.15 20.67
CA LYS A 573 52.01 17.64 19.75
C LYS A 573 50.63 17.92 20.32
N CYS A 574 49.77 18.48 19.49
CA CYS A 574 48.38 18.79 19.82
C CYS A 574 47.43 17.91 19.00
N LYS A 575 46.30 17.59 19.61
CA LYS A 575 45.25 16.77 19.02
C LYS A 575 43.88 17.39 19.30
N ASP A 576 43.07 17.56 18.26
CA ASP A 576 41.71 18.13 18.38
C ASP A 576 40.71 17.12 18.98
N GLU A 577 39.42 17.47 18.95
CA GLU A 577 38.31 16.59 19.34
C GLU A 577 37.97 15.53 18.29
N ASN A 578 38.34 15.75 17.02
CA ASN A 578 38.15 14.83 15.89
C ASN A 578 39.33 13.85 15.68
N ASP A 579 40.21 13.76 16.67
CA ASP A 579 41.43 12.96 16.71
C ASP A 579 42.52 13.30 15.66
N LYS A 580 42.47 14.47 15.02
CA LYS A 580 43.50 14.99 14.14
C LYS A 580 44.72 15.47 14.91
N GLN A 581 45.88 14.98 14.50
CA GLN A 581 47.18 15.31 15.09
C GLN A 581 48.28 15.25 14.02
N PRO A 582 49.45 15.85 14.25
CA PRO A 582 50.59 15.73 13.36
C PRO A 582 51.05 14.27 13.17
N ALA A 583 51.79 14.01 12.08
CA ALA A 583 52.41 12.71 11.82
C ALA A 583 53.29 12.25 13.00
N PRO A 584 53.54 10.93 13.19
CA PRO A 584 54.23 10.39 14.36
C PRO A 584 55.53 11.12 14.71
N THR A 585 56.36 11.45 13.73
CA THR A 585 57.66 12.12 13.91
C THR A 585 57.61 13.65 13.82
N GLN A 586 56.42 14.23 13.64
CA GLN A 586 56.22 15.67 13.47
C GLN A 586 55.66 16.29 14.76
N CYS A 587 56.21 17.43 15.15
CA CYS A 587 55.66 18.26 16.23
C CYS A 587 54.64 19.24 15.66
N SER A 588 53.64 19.61 16.48
CA SER A 588 52.86 20.83 16.24
C SER A 588 53.78 22.05 16.37
N ILE A 589 54.69 22.04 17.36
CA ILE A 589 55.76 23.04 17.51
C ILE A 589 56.93 22.48 18.31
N ILE A 590 58.13 23.00 18.06
CA ILE A 590 59.30 22.78 18.92
C ILE A 590 59.62 24.10 19.59
N VAL A 591 59.56 24.15 20.92
CA VAL A 591 59.86 25.37 21.68
C VAL A 591 61.21 25.20 22.38
N LYS A 592 62.11 26.14 22.13
CA LYS A 592 63.34 26.33 22.90
C LYS A 592 63.20 27.63 23.68
N PRO A 593 63.05 27.56 25.01
CA PRO A 593 62.83 28.77 25.79
C PRO A 593 64.01 29.75 25.75
N GLU A 594 65.24 29.29 25.46
CA GLU A 594 66.41 30.16 25.22
C GLU A 594 66.13 31.16 24.09
N ASP A 595 65.49 30.71 23.00
CA ASP A 595 65.17 31.52 21.82
C ASP A 595 64.08 32.58 22.12
N LEU A 596 63.33 32.44 23.22
CA LEU A 596 62.29 33.37 23.66
C LEU A 596 62.80 34.42 24.65
N THR A 597 64.07 34.30 25.09
CA THR A 597 64.69 35.22 26.07
C THR A 597 65.63 36.25 25.44
N GLU A 598 65.89 36.16 24.13
CA GLU A 598 66.84 37.04 23.42
C GLU A 598 66.20 38.24 22.68
N GLU A 599 64.87 38.42 22.74
CA GLU A 599 64.20 39.65 22.29
C GLU A 599 63.85 40.56 23.49
N GLU A 600 64.82 41.38 23.92
CA GLU A 600 64.55 42.65 24.64
C GLU A 600 64.48 43.83 23.67
#